data_AF-A0A8J6PKN8-F1
#
_entry.id   AF-A0A8J6PKN8-F1
#
_cell.length_a   1.000
_cell.length_b   1.000
_cell.length_c   1.000
_cell.angle_alpha   90.00
_cell.angle_beta   90.00
_cell.angle_gamma   90.00
#
_symmetry.space_group_name_H-M   'P 1'
#
loop_
_entity.id
_entity.type
_entity.pdbx_description
1 polymer ?
#
loop_
_entity_poly.entity_id
_entity_poly.type
_entity_poly.pdbx_seq_one_letter_code
_entity_poly.pdbx_strand_id
1 'polypeptide(L)'
;MKHFIYTAAIILSSGFGNQCLAQTTILEENFDAGIPSGYMLYNQDGYTPNAAVAEYTDAWIAKQDPADPANTVASSTSYFDQPGMADRWMITPSITLGPFGNILTWKGKSHDASFAESYLVLLSTTGTAVADFTDTLKAVVNEDVYWTSHSVNLSELGYNAQNVHVAFVLRTLDGFKFYMDSLKVVEQDPVGVDNKETIAFQLYPNPATETITFRTEAAVQRAIIRDINGAIVIRSTEQEIDVRNLANGMYFLELVHSNGTTSRRFIKQ
;
A
#
# COMPACT_ATOMS: atom_id res chain seq x y z
N MET A 1 10.65 -8.01 73.47
CA MET A 1 10.81 -7.30 72.19
C MET A 1 9.89 -7.97 71.17
N LYS A 2 8.91 -7.23 70.64
CA LYS A 2 7.93 -7.71 69.67
C LYS A 2 8.61 -7.83 68.30
N HIS A 3 8.54 -8.98 67.64
CA HIS A 3 8.96 -9.14 66.24
C HIS A 3 7.73 -8.98 65.33
N PHE A 4 7.76 -7.93 64.51
CA PHE A 4 6.79 -7.69 63.45
C PHE A 4 7.17 -8.53 62.23
N ILE A 5 6.22 -9.31 61.73
CA ILE A 5 6.31 -10.01 60.45
C ILE A 5 5.77 -9.05 59.38
N TYR A 6 6.60 -8.70 58.39
CA TYR A 6 6.15 -8.01 57.17
C TYR A 6 5.94 -9.06 56.07
N THR A 7 4.70 -9.24 55.65
CA THR A 7 4.33 -10.03 54.47
C THR A 7 4.41 -9.12 53.24
N ALA A 8 5.40 -9.33 52.38
CA ALA A 8 5.47 -8.67 51.08
C ALA A 8 4.57 -9.44 50.08
N ALA A 9 3.48 -8.81 49.63
CA ALA A 9 2.67 -9.31 48.53
C ALA A 9 3.37 -8.99 47.21
N ILE A 10 3.83 -10.02 46.50
CA ILE A 10 4.31 -9.90 45.12
C ILE A 10 3.08 -9.84 44.22
N ILE A 11 2.79 -8.66 43.67
CA ILE A 11 1.82 -8.49 42.60
C ILE A 11 2.56 -8.78 41.29
N LEU A 12 2.39 -9.99 40.75
CA LEU A 12 2.73 -10.29 39.36
C LEU A 12 1.67 -9.64 38.47
N SER A 13 1.92 -8.42 38.02
CA SER A 13 1.20 -7.84 36.89
C SER A 13 1.75 -8.49 35.61
N SER A 14 1.05 -9.48 35.07
CA SER A 14 1.25 -9.91 33.69
C SER A 14 0.77 -8.78 32.77
N GLY A 15 1.70 -7.88 32.44
CA GLY A 15 1.49 -6.91 31.37
C GLY A 15 1.35 -7.66 30.06
N PHE A 16 0.10 -7.87 29.60
CA PHE A 16 -0.17 -8.10 28.19
C PHE A 16 0.17 -6.80 27.48
N GLY A 17 1.42 -6.67 27.04
CA GLY A 17 1.80 -5.65 26.09
C GLY A 17 1.12 -5.98 24.77
N ASN A 18 0.09 -5.22 24.40
CA ASN A 18 -0.34 -5.14 23.02
C ASN A 18 0.85 -4.62 22.21
N GLN A 19 1.57 -5.52 21.55
CA GLN A 19 2.56 -5.16 20.54
C GLN A 19 1.76 -4.54 19.39
N CYS A 20 1.72 -3.22 19.34
CA CYS A 20 1.35 -2.53 18.12
C CYS A 20 2.47 -2.84 17.13
N LEU A 21 2.24 -3.80 16.23
CA LEU A 21 3.18 -4.08 15.16
C LEU A 21 3.16 -2.87 14.23
N ALA A 22 4.21 -2.07 14.29
CA ALA A 22 4.48 -1.07 13.28
C ALA A 22 5.01 -1.77 12.03
N GLN A 23 4.67 -1.25 10.85
CA GLN A 23 5.27 -1.73 9.60
C GLN A 23 6.80 -1.71 9.72
N THR A 24 7.45 -2.75 9.22
CA THR A 24 8.91 -2.88 9.21
C THR A 24 9.40 -2.72 7.77
N THR A 25 10.32 -1.78 7.52
CA THR A 25 10.95 -1.62 6.20
C THR A 25 11.92 -2.77 5.94
N ILE A 26 11.73 -3.49 4.83
CA ILE A 26 12.64 -4.54 4.33
C ILE A 26 13.62 -3.95 3.31
N LEU A 27 13.11 -3.08 2.42
CA LEU A 27 13.89 -2.40 1.39
C LEU A 27 13.43 -0.94 1.33
N GLU A 28 14.35 0.00 1.22
CA GLU A 28 14.06 1.40 0.94
C GLU A 28 15.19 1.99 0.12
N GLU A 29 14.83 2.58 -1.01
CA GLU A 29 15.77 3.17 -1.97
C GLU A 29 15.19 4.46 -2.54
N ASN A 30 15.93 5.55 -2.35
CA ASN A 30 15.61 6.87 -2.86
C ASN A 30 16.59 7.33 -3.96
N PHE A 31 17.57 6.50 -4.33
CA PHE A 31 18.54 6.69 -5.39
C PHE A 31 19.44 7.93 -5.28
N ASP A 32 19.43 8.62 -4.13
CA ASP A 32 20.26 9.80 -3.84
C ASP A 32 21.76 9.49 -3.94
N ALA A 33 22.15 8.25 -3.62
CA ALA A 33 23.52 7.76 -3.72
C ALA A 33 23.83 7.05 -5.05
N GLY A 34 22.91 7.11 -6.01
CA GLY A 34 22.96 6.38 -7.28
C GLY A 34 22.22 5.03 -7.23
N ILE A 35 22.25 4.29 -8.35
CA ILE A 35 21.71 2.92 -8.38
C ILE A 35 22.66 2.02 -7.56
N PRO A 36 22.16 1.36 -6.49
CA PRO A 36 23.03 0.53 -5.65
C PRO A 36 23.60 -0.67 -6.40
N SER A 37 24.83 -1.07 -6.08
CA SER A 37 25.53 -2.18 -6.73
C SER A 37 24.88 -3.55 -6.60
N GLY A 38 23.92 -3.71 -5.68
CA GLY A 38 23.12 -4.93 -5.54
C GLY A 38 22.00 -5.06 -6.58
N TYR A 39 21.69 -3.98 -7.30
CA TYR A 39 20.71 -4.03 -8.39
C TYR A 39 21.36 -4.56 -9.66
N MET A 40 20.61 -5.34 -10.43
CA MET A 40 21.03 -5.83 -11.73
C MET A 40 20.34 -5.08 -12.84
N LEU A 41 21.14 -4.62 -13.80
CA LEU A 41 20.67 -3.88 -14.96
C LEU A 41 20.85 -4.75 -16.20
N TYR A 42 19.78 -4.94 -16.97
CA TYR A 42 19.86 -5.64 -18.26
C TYR A 42 19.30 -4.78 -19.37
N ASN A 43 20.13 -4.54 -20.37
CA ASN A 43 19.71 -3.99 -21.65
C ASN A 43 19.47 -5.15 -22.62
N GLN A 44 18.20 -5.51 -22.85
CA GLN A 44 17.80 -6.57 -23.77
C GLN A 44 17.45 -6.06 -25.17
N ASP A 45 17.27 -4.74 -25.31
CA ASP A 45 16.93 -4.13 -26.59
C ASP A 45 18.16 -3.86 -27.48
N GLY A 46 19.30 -3.55 -26.86
CA GLY A 46 20.56 -3.28 -27.57
C GLY A 46 20.52 -2.01 -28.44
N TYR A 47 19.50 -1.16 -28.30
CA TYR A 47 19.38 0.06 -29.08
C TYR A 47 20.32 1.15 -28.56
N THR A 48 20.87 1.93 -29.49
CA THR A 48 21.66 3.13 -29.18
C THR A 48 20.72 4.28 -28.82
N PRO A 49 20.83 4.89 -27.62
CA PRO A 49 20.09 6.08 -27.26
C PRO A 49 20.32 7.21 -28.25
N ASN A 50 19.27 7.99 -28.53
CA ASN A 50 19.37 9.15 -29.39
C ASN A 50 20.40 10.16 -28.85
N ALA A 51 21.08 10.91 -29.72
CA ALA A 51 22.03 11.93 -29.30
C ALA A 51 21.48 12.96 -28.29
N ALA A 52 20.17 13.26 -28.32
CA ALA A 52 19.52 14.15 -27.34
C ALA A 52 19.40 13.57 -25.93
N VAL A 53 19.62 12.26 -25.79
CA VAL A 53 19.57 11.50 -24.54
C VAL A 53 20.84 10.63 -24.36
N ALA A 54 21.96 11.11 -24.90
CA ALA A 54 23.24 10.38 -24.86
C ALA A 54 23.75 10.12 -23.44
N GLU A 55 23.17 10.74 -22.40
CA GLU A 55 23.50 10.44 -21.00
C GLU A 55 23.09 9.02 -20.57
N TYR A 56 22.16 8.36 -21.25
CA TYR A 56 21.67 7.03 -20.90
C TYR A 56 22.60 5.91 -21.40
N THR A 57 23.72 5.71 -20.71
CA THR A 57 24.75 4.75 -21.11
C THR A 57 24.49 3.30 -20.69
N ASP A 58 23.41 3.02 -19.96
CA ASP A 58 23.01 1.69 -19.48
C ASP A 58 21.47 1.57 -19.55
N ALA A 59 20.92 0.39 -19.23
CA ALA A 59 19.48 0.14 -19.18
C ALA A 59 18.77 1.13 -18.25
N TRP A 60 19.40 1.42 -17.10
CA TRP A 60 18.99 2.42 -16.14
C TRP A 60 20.20 3.18 -15.63
N ILE A 61 20.02 4.46 -15.33
CA ILE A 61 21.04 5.31 -14.74
C ILE A 61 20.47 6.04 -13.53
N ALA A 62 21.34 6.50 -12.64
CA ALA A 62 20.96 7.52 -11.67
C ALA A 62 21.19 8.91 -12.27
N LYS A 63 20.24 9.83 -12.09
CA LYS A 63 20.41 11.24 -12.48
C LYS A 63 19.55 12.15 -11.63
N GLN A 64 19.91 13.43 -11.59
CA GLN A 64 19.12 14.45 -10.88
C GLN A 64 17.70 14.56 -11.46
N ASP A 65 16.69 14.69 -10.59
CA ASP A 65 15.33 15.07 -11.02
C ASP A 65 15.42 16.44 -11.73
N PRO A 66 14.94 16.56 -12.98
CA PRO A 66 14.93 17.84 -13.68
C PRO A 66 14.22 18.99 -12.93
N ALA A 67 13.26 18.66 -12.06
CA ALA A 67 12.51 19.62 -11.26
C ALA A 67 13.09 19.85 -9.85
N ASP A 68 13.98 18.97 -9.38
CA ASP A 68 14.65 19.07 -8.08
C ASP A 68 16.09 18.53 -8.16
N PRO A 69 17.08 19.40 -8.46
CA PRO A 69 18.47 18.98 -8.59
C PRO A 69 19.11 18.43 -7.31
N ALA A 70 18.45 18.60 -6.15
CA ALA A 70 18.92 18.02 -4.89
C ALA A 70 18.50 16.54 -4.73
N ASN A 71 17.56 16.06 -5.54
CA ASN A 71 17.08 14.69 -5.56
C ASN A 71 17.69 13.92 -6.75
N THR A 72 18.23 12.73 -6.50
CA THR A 72 18.68 11.83 -7.57
C THR A 72 17.72 10.67 -7.72
N VAL A 73 17.33 10.37 -8.95
CA VAL A 73 16.31 9.37 -9.28
C VAL A 73 16.90 8.29 -10.18
N ALA A 74 16.31 7.10 -10.14
CA ALA A 74 16.55 6.08 -11.15
C ALA A 74 15.83 6.50 -12.44
N SER A 75 16.48 6.34 -13.59
CA SER A 75 15.94 6.80 -14.87
C SER A 75 16.30 5.86 -16.01
N SER A 76 15.37 5.71 -16.95
CA SER A 76 15.57 4.98 -18.20
C SER A 76 15.01 5.78 -19.39
N THR A 77 15.25 5.31 -20.61
CA THR A 77 14.81 5.97 -21.85
C THR A 77 14.39 4.93 -22.88
N SER A 78 13.34 5.26 -23.64
CA SER A 78 12.95 4.55 -24.85
C SER A 78 13.22 5.33 -26.14
N TYR A 79 13.95 6.45 -26.05
CA TYR A 79 14.26 7.31 -27.18
C TYR A 79 15.61 6.97 -27.79
N PHE A 80 15.56 6.36 -28.96
CA PHE A 80 16.71 5.77 -29.63
C PHE A 80 17.00 6.48 -30.96
N ASP A 81 18.17 6.21 -31.55
CA ASP A 81 18.49 6.74 -32.88
C ASP A 81 17.50 6.28 -33.95
N GLN A 82 16.88 5.11 -33.76
CA GLN A 82 15.79 4.58 -34.58
C GLN A 82 14.68 4.07 -33.66
N PRO A 83 13.39 4.33 -33.96
CA PRO A 83 12.29 3.85 -33.13
C PRO A 83 12.33 2.34 -32.89
N GLY A 84 12.27 1.94 -31.62
CA GLY A 84 12.35 0.55 -31.19
C GLY A 84 11.64 0.36 -29.85
N MET A 85 11.15 -0.86 -29.60
CA MET A 85 10.52 -1.20 -28.33
C MET A 85 11.59 -1.38 -27.26
N ALA A 86 11.57 -0.55 -26.21
CA ALA A 86 12.48 -0.70 -25.09
C ALA A 86 12.33 -2.05 -24.38
N ASP A 87 13.46 -2.56 -23.89
CA ASP A 87 13.52 -3.77 -23.07
C ASP A 87 14.65 -3.60 -22.03
N ARG A 88 14.40 -2.69 -21.08
CA ARG A 88 15.41 -2.18 -20.14
C ARG A 88 15.02 -2.50 -18.71
N TRP A 89 15.80 -3.35 -18.07
CA TRP A 89 15.50 -3.94 -16.77
C TRP A 89 16.32 -3.30 -15.68
N MET A 90 15.67 -3.03 -14.55
CA MET A 90 16.32 -2.84 -13.26
C MET A 90 15.71 -3.82 -12.26
N ILE A 91 16.55 -4.69 -11.70
CA ILE A 91 16.16 -5.79 -10.83
C ILE A 91 16.71 -5.53 -9.43
N THR A 92 15.87 -5.65 -8.41
CA THR A 92 16.30 -5.53 -7.01
C THR A 92 17.20 -6.68 -6.58
N PRO A 93 18.01 -6.50 -5.51
CA PRO A 93 18.54 -7.63 -4.75
C PRO A 93 17.43 -8.59 -4.29
N SER A 94 17.82 -9.75 -3.77
CA SER A 94 16.86 -10.67 -3.11
C SER A 94 16.22 -9.96 -1.92
N ILE A 95 14.90 -9.96 -1.86
CA ILE A 95 14.08 -9.40 -0.78
C ILE A 95 13.45 -10.57 -0.05
N THR A 96 13.76 -10.72 1.23
CA THR A 96 13.11 -11.71 2.09
C THR A 96 11.83 -11.10 2.65
N LEU A 97 10.68 -11.59 2.20
CA LEU A 97 9.37 -11.11 2.64
C LEU A 97 8.97 -11.70 3.98
N GLY A 98 8.22 -10.92 4.75
CA GLY A 98 7.67 -11.31 6.04
C GLY A 98 6.50 -12.29 5.91
N PRO A 99 5.99 -12.79 7.05
CA PRO A 99 4.86 -13.70 7.06
C PRO A 99 3.53 -13.07 6.63
N PHE A 100 3.39 -11.75 6.69
CA PHE A 100 2.21 -10.99 6.26
C PHE A 100 2.53 -9.50 6.11
N GLY A 101 1.60 -8.73 5.53
CA GLY A 101 1.69 -7.28 5.44
C GLY A 101 2.79 -6.78 4.50
N ASN A 102 3.09 -7.55 3.45
CA ASN A 102 4.15 -7.25 2.49
C ASN A 102 3.63 -6.31 1.39
N ILE A 103 4.06 -5.05 1.44
CA ILE A 103 3.63 -4.01 0.49
C ILE A 103 4.84 -3.45 -0.24
N LEU A 104 4.80 -3.48 -1.57
CA LEU A 104 5.74 -2.81 -2.45
C LEU A 104 5.16 -1.47 -2.88
N THR A 105 5.91 -0.38 -2.71
CA THR A 105 5.54 0.96 -3.18
C THR A 105 6.69 1.62 -3.92
N TRP A 106 6.37 2.46 -4.91
CA TRP A 106 7.35 3.29 -5.61
C TRP A 106 6.63 4.51 -6.22
N LYS A 107 7.41 5.45 -6.74
CA LYS A 107 6.90 6.56 -7.56
C LYS A 107 7.45 6.48 -8.97
N GLY A 108 6.61 6.77 -9.95
CA GLY A 108 6.97 6.86 -11.36
C GLY A 108 6.56 8.21 -11.96
N LYS A 109 7.29 8.64 -13.00
CA LYS A 109 6.99 9.86 -13.75
C LYS A 109 7.57 9.78 -15.17
N SER A 110 6.76 10.11 -16.17
CA SER A 110 7.22 10.39 -17.54
C SER A 110 7.74 11.82 -17.65
N HIS A 111 8.70 12.06 -18.54
CA HIS A 111 9.18 13.42 -18.79
C HIS A 111 8.20 14.27 -19.62
N ASP A 112 7.55 13.68 -20.62
CA ASP A 112 6.69 14.36 -21.57
C ASP A 112 5.41 13.54 -21.79
N ALA A 113 4.24 14.18 -21.70
CA ALA A 113 2.95 13.51 -21.86
C ALA A 113 2.70 13.03 -23.29
N SER A 114 3.32 13.66 -24.29
CA SER A 114 3.23 13.26 -25.70
C SER A 114 4.11 12.07 -26.03
N PHE A 115 5.08 11.78 -25.16
CA PHE A 115 6.06 10.69 -25.28
C PHE A 115 6.12 9.91 -23.95
N ALA A 116 4.94 9.63 -23.41
CA ALA A 116 4.79 9.00 -22.11
C ALA A 116 5.38 7.58 -22.10
N GLU A 117 5.98 7.22 -20.98
CA GLU A 117 6.65 5.94 -20.81
C GLU A 117 5.70 4.92 -20.18
N SER A 118 5.84 3.66 -20.59
CA SER A 118 5.12 2.51 -20.07
C SER A 118 6.13 1.46 -19.58
N TYR A 119 5.82 0.78 -18.49
CA TYR A 119 6.70 -0.21 -17.90
C TYR A 119 5.94 -1.33 -17.21
N LEU A 120 6.64 -2.44 -17.01
CA LEU A 120 6.16 -3.58 -16.25
C LEU A 120 6.87 -3.63 -14.90
N VAL A 121 6.14 -4.08 -13.89
CA VAL A 121 6.68 -4.54 -12.62
C VAL A 121 6.48 -6.04 -12.56
N LEU A 122 7.58 -6.78 -12.54
CA LEU A 122 7.60 -8.24 -12.58
C LEU A 122 8.21 -8.81 -11.30
N LEU A 123 7.92 -10.07 -11.01
CA LEU A 123 8.47 -10.77 -9.86
C LEU A 123 9.03 -12.14 -10.25
N SER A 124 10.15 -12.47 -9.61
CA SER A 124 10.76 -13.81 -9.60
C SER A 124 10.87 -14.30 -8.16
N THR A 125 10.60 -15.59 -7.93
CA THR A 125 10.84 -16.29 -6.65
C THR A 125 12.08 -17.18 -6.70
N THR A 126 12.80 -17.18 -7.82
CA THR A 126 13.95 -18.05 -8.08
C THR A 126 15.23 -17.23 -8.20
N GLY A 127 15.58 -16.86 -9.42
CA GLY A 127 16.81 -16.16 -9.76
C GLY A 127 16.53 -14.81 -10.39
N THR A 128 17.55 -14.28 -11.06
CA THR A 128 17.55 -12.96 -11.67
C THR A 128 17.80 -13.00 -13.16
N ALA A 129 17.82 -14.19 -13.78
CA ALA A 129 17.77 -14.25 -15.24
C ALA A 129 16.41 -13.72 -15.71
N VAL A 130 16.37 -13.08 -16.88
CA VAL A 130 15.11 -12.53 -17.44
C VAL A 130 13.99 -13.58 -17.51
N ALA A 131 14.34 -14.84 -17.79
CA ALA A 131 13.38 -15.95 -17.85
C ALA A 131 12.79 -16.35 -16.49
N ASP A 132 13.39 -15.93 -15.38
CA ASP A 132 12.89 -16.22 -14.03
C ASP A 132 11.68 -15.34 -13.65
N PHE A 133 11.53 -14.18 -14.32
CA PHE A 133 10.44 -13.23 -14.07
C PHE A 133 9.18 -13.65 -14.83
N THR A 134 8.42 -14.54 -14.20
CA THR A 134 7.21 -15.15 -14.79
C THR A 134 5.92 -14.46 -14.35
N ASP A 135 5.94 -13.76 -13.22
CA ASP A 135 4.77 -13.09 -12.66
C ASP A 135 4.77 -11.60 -12.98
N THR A 136 3.65 -11.08 -13.49
CA THR A 136 3.45 -9.64 -13.70
C THR A 136 2.67 -9.06 -12.52
N LEU A 137 3.33 -8.26 -11.68
CA LEU A 137 2.71 -7.57 -10.56
C LEU A 137 1.87 -6.38 -11.01
N LYS A 138 2.37 -5.61 -11.98
CA LYS A 138 1.68 -4.43 -12.51
C LYS A 138 2.18 -4.10 -13.92
N ALA A 139 1.27 -3.64 -14.77
CA ALA A 139 1.60 -2.90 -15.98
C ALA A 139 1.17 -1.45 -15.78
N VAL A 140 2.09 -0.51 -15.99
CA VAL A 140 1.81 0.92 -15.98
C VAL A 140 1.91 1.41 -17.41
N VAL A 141 0.80 1.95 -17.92
CA VAL A 141 0.67 2.38 -19.32
C VAL A 141 0.55 3.89 -19.33
N ASN A 142 1.41 4.56 -20.09
CA ASN A 142 1.49 6.01 -20.19
C ASN A 142 1.55 6.69 -18.82
N GLU A 143 2.64 6.45 -18.08
CA GLU A 143 2.86 7.06 -16.75
C GLU A 143 2.72 8.58 -16.83
N ASP A 144 2.11 9.16 -15.79
CA ASP A 144 1.85 10.59 -15.71
C ASP A 144 3.15 11.41 -15.71
N VAL A 145 3.08 12.68 -16.12
CA VAL A 145 4.17 13.64 -16.04
C VAL A 145 4.34 14.23 -14.63
N TYR A 146 3.41 13.94 -13.73
CA TYR A 146 3.53 14.18 -12.30
C TYR A 146 3.92 12.89 -11.58
N TRP A 147 4.71 13.04 -10.51
CA TRP A 147 5.10 11.94 -9.65
C TRP A 147 3.87 11.19 -9.10
N THR A 148 3.67 9.97 -9.60
CA THR A 148 2.53 9.12 -9.25
C THR A 148 3.02 7.99 -8.34
N SER A 149 2.34 7.81 -7.21
CA SER A 149 2.65 6.71 -6.28
C SER A 149 1.91 5.45 -6.70
N HIS A 150 2.63 4.35 -6.74
CA HIS A 150 2.10 3.02 -7.03
C HIS A 150 2.29 2.11 -5.83
N SER A 151 1.42 1.10 -5.73
CA SER A 151 1.47 0.10 -4.68
C SER A 151 1.02 -1.26 -5.21
N VAL A 152 1.65 -2.33 -4.71
CA VAL A 152 1.27 -3.73 -4.91
C VAL A 152 1.30 -4.44 -3.56
N ASN A 153 0.20 -5.12 -3.23
CA ASN A 153 0.12 -5.96 -2.04
C ASN A 153 0.66 -7.37 -2.36
N LEU A 154 1.92 -7.63 -2.02
CA LEU A 154 2.57 -8.92 -2.26
C LEU A 154 2.01 -10.03 -1.36
N SER A 155 1.43 -9.67 -0.21
CA SER A 155 0.73 -10.63 0.66
C SER A 155 -0.54 -11.17 0.03
N GLU A 156 -1.35 -10.32 -0.61
CA GLU A 156 -2.57 -10.74 -1.33
C GLU A 156 -2.26 -11.63 -2.53
N LEU A 157 -1.07 -11.48 -3.11
CA LEU A 157 -0.59 -12.30 -4.22
C LEU A 157 0.07 -13.61 -3.77
N GLY A 158 0.19 -13.86 -2.46
CA GLY A 158 0.66 -15.14 -1.92
C GLY A 158 2.18 -15.28 -1.78
N TYR A 159 2.95 -14.20 -1.85
CA TYR A 159 4.42 -14.23 -1.74
C TYR A 159 4.95 -14.18 -0.30
N ASN A 160 4.09 -14.28 0.72
CA ASN A 160 4.50 -14.25 2.12
C ASN A 160 5.57 -15.29 2.44
N ALA A 161 6.55 -14.90 3.27
CA ALA A 161 7.66 -15.74 3.72
C ALA A 161 8.52 -16.34 2.57
N GLN A 162 8.57 -15.68 1.42
CA GLN A 162 9.40 -16.07 0.28
C GLN A 162 10.55 -15.07 0.07
N ASN A 163 11.62 -15.55 -0.57
CA ASN A 163 12.62 -14.66 -1.16
C ASN A 163 12.18 -14.31 -2.58
N VAL A 164 12.14 -13.03 -2.90
CA VAL A 164 11.70 -12.53 -4.19
C VAL A 164 12.69 -11.52 -4.77
N HIS A 165 12.66 -11.40 -6.10
CA HIS A 165 13.27 -10.30 -6.85
C HIS A 165 12.16 -9.54 -7.57
N VAL A 166 12.21 -8.22 -7.54
CA VAL A 166 11.29 -7.36 -8.27
C VAL A 166 12.04 -6.71 -9.42
N ALA A 167 11.47 -6.74 -10.63
CA ALA A 167 12.00 -6.06 -11.79
C ALA A 167 11.10 -4.91 -12.23
N PHE A 168 11.71 -3.77 -12.55
CA PHE A 168 11.10 -2.66 -13.26
C PHE A 168 11.62 -2.66 -14.70
N VAL A 169 10.72 -2.83 -15.66
CA VAL A 169 11.09 -3.06 -17.06
C VAL A 169 10.45 -2.00 -17.94
N LEU A 170 11.23 -1.07 -18.47
CA LEU A 170 10.75 -0.09 -19.43
C LEU A 170 10.35 -0.80 -20.73
N ARG A 171 9.11 -0.56 -21.20
CA ARG A 171 8.45 -1.25 -22.32
C ARG A 171 7.66 -0.29 -23.20
N THR A 172 8.31 0.79 -23.61
CA THR A 172 7.72 1.80 -24.50
C THR A 172 8.31 1.71 -25.89
N LEU A 173 7.47 1.91 -26.91
CA LEU A 173 7.92 2.18 -28.27
C LEU A 173 8.00 3.69 -28.46
N ASP A 174 9.20 4.20 -28.71
CA ASP A 174 9.43 5.60 -29.13
C ASP A 174 8.89 6.66 -28.15
N GLY A 175 9.12 6.46 -26.84
CA GLY A 175 8.87 7.46 -25.79
C GLY A 175 10.05 8.44 -25.63
N PHE A 176 10.26 8.94 -24.42
CA PHE A 176 11.35 9.88 -24.14
C PHE A 176 12.22 9.51 -22.93
N LYS A 177 11.81 9.89 -21.72
CA LYS A 177 12.55 9.64 -20.48
C LYS A 177 11.59 9.26 -19.37
N PHE A 178 11.96 8.23 -18.61
CA PHE A 178 11.24 7.76 -17.44
C PHE A 178 12.04 8.03 -16.17
N TYR A 179 11.35 8.37 -15.08
CA TYR A 179 11.92 8.58 -13.75
C TYR A 179 11.21 7.72 -12.72
N MET A 180 11.98 7.16 -11.79
CA MET A 180 11.51 6.35 -10.67
C MET A 180 12.23 6.71 -9.39
N ASP A 181 11.49 6.76 -8.29
CA ASP A 181 12.01 7.13 -6.99
C ASP A 181 11.18 6.51 -5.85
N SER A 182 11.65 6.61 -4.61
CA SER A 182 10.95 6.23 -3.39
C SER A 182 10.51 4.76 -3.39
N LEU A 183 11.37 3.87 -3.86
CA LEU A 183 11.12 2.43 -3.87
C LEU A 183 11.18 1.92 -2.43
N LYS A 184 10.14 1.22 -2.00
CA LYS A 184 10.04 0.69 -0.64
C LYS A 184 9.32 -0.64 -0.63
N VAL A 185 9.82 -1.56 0.18
CA VAL A 185 9.11 -2.77 0.58
C VAL A 185 9.03 -2.79 2.09
N VAL A 186 7.82 -2.95 2.61
CA VAL A 186 7.57 -3.14 4.04
C VAL A 186 6.95 -4.50 4.28
N GLU A 187 7.13 -5.04 5.48
CA GLU A 187 6.36 -6.16 6.03
C GLU A 187 5.62 -5.72 7.29
N GLN A 188 4.74 -6.59 7.80
CA GLN A 188 3.98 -6.35 9.01
C GLN A 188 3.18 -5.05 8.94
N ASP A 189 2.93 -4.53 7.74
CA ASP A 189 1.92 -3.53 7.55
C ASP A 189 0.60 -4.21 7.91
N PRO A 190 -0.12 -3.77 8.95
CA PRO A 190 -1.48 -4.20 9.18
C PRO A 190 -2.35 -3.57 8.08
N VAL A 191 -2.13 -3.97 6.82
CA VAL A 191 -3.10 -3.74 5.76
C VAL A 191 -4.37 -4.41 6.25
N GLY A 192 -5.34 -3.56 6.57
CA GLY A 192 -6.67 -3.94 7.04
C GLY A 192 -7.43 -4.65 5.93
N VAL A 193 -7.00 -5.86 5.61
CA VAL A 193 -7.84 -6.95 5.17
C VAL A 193 -7.60 -8.08 6.16
N ASP A 194 -7.81 -7.76 7.43
CA ASP A 194 -8.54 -8.72 8.22
C ASP A 194 -9.80 -9.01 7.39
N ASN A 195 -9.97 -10.26 6.96
CA ASN A 195 -11.28 -10.87 7.03
C ASN A 195 -11.72 -10.73 8.49
N LYS A 196 -12.10 -9.52 8.87
CA LYS A 196 -12.86 -9.27 10.06
C LYS A 196 -14.11 -10.02 9.70
N GLU A 197 -14.31 -11.18 10.34
CA GLU A 197 -15.62 -11.80 10.35
C GLU A 197 -16.58 -10.66 10.57
N THR A 198 -17.27 -10.28 9.51
CA THR A 198 -18.01 -9.04 9.51
C THR A 198 -19.13 -9.39 10.44
N ILE A 199 -19.07 -8.91 11.69
CA ILE A 199 -20.08 -9.21 12.70
C ILE A 199 -21.38 -8.71 12.10
N ALA A 200 -22.13 -9.65 11.52
CA ALA A 200 -23.29 -9.33 10.72
C ALA A 200 -24.38 -8.98 11.72
N PHE A 201 -24.80 -7.72 11.71
CA PHE A 201 -25.93 -7.28 12.51
C PHE A 201 -27.12 -6.94 11.61
N GLN A 202 -28.31 -7.25 12.12
CA GLN A 202 -29.58 -6.88 11.52
C GLN A 202 -29.98 -5.51 12.05
N LEU A 203 -30.56 -4.67 11.19
CA LEU A 203 -31.03 -3.32 11.55
C LEU A 203 -32.45 -3.14 10.99
N TYR A 204 -33.40 -2.85 11.88
CA TYR A 204 -34.80 -2.69 11.51
C TYR A 204 -35.53 -1.74 12.49
N PRO A 205 -36.64 -1.10 12.08
CA PRO A 205 -37.11 -1.01 10.71
C PRO A 205 -36.19 -0.12 9.86
N ASN A 206 -36.10 -0.43 8.57
CA ASN A 206 -35.50 0.44 7.57
C ASN A 206 -36.42 0.43 6.34
N PRO A 207 -37.12 1.52 6.01
CA PRO A 207 -37.03 2.86 6.62
C PRO A 207 -37.52 2.93 8.08
N ALA A 208 -36.93 3.82 8.88
CA ALA A 208 -37.24 4.05 10.29
C ALA A 208 -38.06 5.34 10.48
N THR A 209 -39.00 5.34 11.42
CA THR A 209 -39.82 6.52 11.75
C THR A 209 -39.56 7.00 13.17
N GLU A 210 -39.64 6.11 14.16
CA GLU A 210 -39.49 6.48 15.57
C GLU A 210 -38.27 5.86 16.23
N THR A 211 -38.09 4.55 16.08
CA THR A 211 -36.95 3.83 16.66
C THR A 211 -36.26 2.97 15.61
N ILE A 212 -35.00 2.65 15.87
CA ILE A 212 -34.26 1.58 15.21
C ILE A 212 -33.81 0.58 16.26
N THR A 213 -33.82 -0.70 15.88
CA THR A 213 -33.30 -1.80 16.67
C THR A 213 -32.22 -2.52 15.89
N PHE A 214 -31.10 -2.82 16.55
CA PHE A 214 -30.08 -3.70 15.99
C PHE A 214 -30.01 -5.04 16.73
N ARG A 215 -29.78 -6.12 15.99
CA ARG A 215 -29.51 -7.46 16.54
C ARG A 215 -28.14 -7.94 16.09
N THR A 216 -27.32 -8.35 17.05
CA THR A 216 -25.98 -8.90 16.82
C THR A 216 -25.67 -9.94 17.90
N GLU A 217 -24.88 -10.96 17.54
CA GLU A 217 -24.38 -11.96 18.49
C GLU A 217 -23.17 -11.45 19.27
N ALA A 218 -22.51 -10.40 18.79
CA ALA A 218 -21.32 -9.85 19.44
C ALA A 218 -21.69 -8.81 20.50
N ALA A 219 -20.91 -8.77 21.58
CA ALA A 219 -21.02 -7.73 22.59
C ALA A 219 -20.75 -6.34 21.98
N VAL A 220 -21.67 -5.39 22.23
CA VAL A 220 -21.58 -4.00 21.76
C VAL A 220 -21.21 -3.11 22.94
N GLN A 221 -20.16 -2.31 22.80
CA GLN A 221 -19.75 -1.33 23.80
C GLN A 221 -20.55 -0.03 23.68
N ARG A 222 -20.87 0.38 22.45
CA ARG A 222 -21.72 1.54 22.15
C ARG A 222 -22.21 1.50 20.70
N ALA A 223 -23.34 2.14 20.46
CA ALA A 223 -23.89 2.45 19.16
C ALA A 223 -23.76 3.96 18.89
N ILE A 224 -23.41 4.32 17.65
CA ILE A 224 -23.24 5.71 17.21
C ILE A 224 -24.02 5.89 15.91
N ILE A 225 -24.83 6.94 15.82
CA ILE A 225 -25.49 7.32 14.56
C ILE A 225 -24.78 8.54 13.98
N ARG A 226 -24.45 8.48 12.69
CA ARG A 226 -23.87 9.58 11.92
C ARG A 226 -24.76 10.02 10.77
N ASP A 227 -24.73 11.32 10.48
CA ASP A 227 -25.32 11.87 9.27
C ASP A 227 -24.43 11.66 8.03
N ILE A 228 -24.85 12.17 6.87
CA ILE A 228 -24.13 12.02 5.59
C ILE A 228 -22.76 12.73 5.60
N ASN A 229 -22.59 13.74 6.46
CA ASN A 229 -21.37 14.51 6.59
C ASN A 229 -20.41 13.88 7.61
N GLY A 230 -20.78 12.73 8.20
CA GLY A 230 -20.00 12.02 9.21
C GLY A 230 -20.14 12.58 10.63
N ALA A 231 -21.01 13.58 10.85
CA ALA A 231 -21.23 14.16 12.16
C ALA A 231 -22.02 13.19 13.06
N ILE A 232 -21.58 13.03 14.30
CA ILE A 232 -22.27 12.18 15.27
C ILE A 232 -23.53 12.90 15.74
N VAL A 233 -24.69 12.31 15.46
CA VAL A 233 -25.99 12.86 15.85
C VAL A 233 -26.56 12.17 17.09
N ILE A 234 -26.25 10.88 17.31
CA ILE A 234 -26.70 10.12 18.49
C ILE A 234 -25.58 9.18 18.98
N ARG A 235 -25.49 8.99 20.29
CA ARG A 235 -24.71 7.94 20.96
C ARG A 235 -25.62 7.18 21.93
N SER A 236 -25.57 5.86 21.90
CA SER A 236 -26.36 5.00 22.78
C SER A 236 -25.56 3.77 23.22
N THR A 237 -25.97 3.15 24.31
CA THR A 237 -25.54 1.79 24.72
C THR A 237 -26.67 0.76 24.59
N GLU A 238 -27.89 1.23 24.31
CA GLU A 238 -29.09 0.41 24.18
C GLU A 238 -29.21 -0.18 22.76
N GLN A 239 -29.87 -1.35 22.65
CA GLN A 239 -30.14 -2.00 21.37
C GLN A 239 -31.27 -1.34 20.56
N GLU A 240 -32.20 -0.69 21.25
CA GLU A 240 -33.25 0.12 20.66
C GLU A 240 -32.88 1.60 20.84
N ILE A 241 -32.87 2.35 19.74
CA ILE A 241 -32.44 3.74 19.71
C ILE A 241 -33.56 4.60 19.14
N ASP A 242 -33.92 5.64 19.90
CA ASP A 242 -34.89 6.64 19.47
C ASP A 242 -34.30 7.60 18.43
N VAL A 243 -34.92 7.65 17.26
CA VAL A 243 -34.53 8.48 16.11
C VAL A 243 -35.61 9.49 15.72
N ARG A 244 -36.67 9.67 16.52
CA ARG A 244 -37.80 10.58 16.20
C ARG A 244 -37.37 12.01 15.90
N ASN A 245 -36.34 12.47 16.61
CA ASN A 245 -35.82 13.84 16.50
C ASN A 245 -34.81 14.03 15.36
N LEU A 246 -34.48 12.98 14.61
CA LEU A 246 -33.66 13.09 13.41
C LEU A 246 -34.52 13.59 12.24
N ALA A 247 -33.96 14.50 11.45
CA ALA A 247 -34.57 14.92 10.20
C ALA A 247 -34.66 13.74 9.22
N ASN A 248 -35.59 13.83 8.26
CA ASN A 248 -35.72 12.79 7.24
C ASN A 248 -34.48 12.79 6.33
N GLY A 249 -33.87 11.62 6.16
CA GLY A 249 -32.58 11.54 5.50
C GLY A 249 -31.87 10.20 5.69
N MET A 250 -30.65 10.14 5.16
CA MET A 250 -29.79 8.96 5.23
C MET A 250 -28.86 9.07 6.45
N TYR A 251 -28.73 7.96 7.18
CA TYR A 251 -27.87 7.86 8.36
C TYR A 251 -27.12 6.54 8.36
N PHE A 252 -26.02 6.51 9.12
CA PHE A 252 -25.22 5.31 9.37
C PHE A 252 -25.24 4.97 10.86
N LEU A 253 -25.60 3.74 11.19
CA LEU A 253 -25.45 3.17 12.54
C LEU A 253 -24.12 2.42 12.60
N GLU A 254 -23.23 2.87 13.48
CA GLU A 254 -21.95 2.25 13.82
C GLU A 254 -22.05 1.54 15.17
N LEU A 255 -21.77 0.24 15.22
CA LEU A 255 -21.64 -0.54 16.44
C LEU A 255 -20.17 -0.72 16.77
N VAL A 256 -19.75 -0.24 17.94
CA VAL A 256 -18.39 -0.37 18.43
C VAL A 256 -18.29 -1.61 19.31
N HIS A 257 -17.42 -2.53 18.93
CA HIS A 257 -17.08 -3.76 19.65
C HIS A 257 -15.67 -3.66 20.24
N SER A 258 -15.30 -4.62 21.09
CA SER A 258 -13.94 -4.70 21.66
C SER A 258 -12.84 -4.88 20.61
N ASN A 259 -13.17 -5.46 19.45
CA ASN A 259 -12.27 -5.69 18.32
C ASN A 259 -12.51 -4.70 17.14
N GLY A 260 -13.26 -3.61 17.37
CA GLY A 260 -13.46 -2.49 16.44
C GLY A 260 -14.91 -2.30 15.98
N THR A 261 -15.13 -1.57 14.89
CA THR A 261 -16.47 -1.06 14.53
C THR A 261 -17.09 -1.80 13.34
N THR A 262 -18.41 -2.01 13.36
CA THR A 262 -19.22 -2.40 12.20
C THR A 262 -20.25 -1.30 11.89
N SER A 263 -20.66 -1.15 10.62
CA SER A 263 -21.58 -0.06 10.23
C SER A 263 -22.67 -0.53 9.26
N ARG A 264 -23.89 0.00 9.40
CA ARG A 264 -24.97 -0.15 8.41
C ARG A 264 -25.74 1.16 8.19
N ARG A 265 -26.11 1.38 6.93
CA ARG A 265 -26.97 2.49 6.51
C ARG A 265 -28.45 2.21 6.81
N PHE A 266 -29.18 3.23 7.26
CA PHE A 266 -30.65 3.25 7.29
C PHE A 266 -31.21 4.60 6.80
N ILE A 267 -32.51 4.62 6.49
CA ILE A 267 -33.23 5.82 6.03
C ILE A 267 -34.25 6.22 7.12
N LYS A 268 -34.25 7.50 7.51
CA LYS A 268 -35.23 8.11 8.42
C LYS A 268 -36.36 8.78 7.60
N GLN A 269 -37.61 8.50 7.97
CA GLN A 269 -38.84 9.05 7.37
C GLN A 269 -39.78 9.67 8.40
#